data_AF-A0A2W4TL58-F1
#
_entry.id   AF-A0A2W4TL58-F1
#
_cell.length_a   1.000
_cell.length_b   1.000
_cell.length_c   1.000
_cell.angle_alpha   90.00
_cell.angle_beta   90.00
_cell.angle_gamma   90.00
#
_symmetry.space_group_name_H-M   'P 1'
#
loop_
_entity.id
_entity.type
_entity.pdbx_description
1 polymer ?
#
loop_
_entity_poly.entity_id
_entity_poly.type
_entity_poly.pdbx_seq_one_letter_code
_entity_poly.pdbx_strand_id
1 'polypeptide(L)'
;MQPLPLLRFDTSDAGASPEAFPSWSLGTSKASIGIEECEILAGQLPRKQLRLVQAWIEIHRDELLADWELAISNENPYKIAPL
;
A
#
# COMPACT_ATOMS: atom_id res chain seq x y z
N MET A 1 11.58 33.67 6.27
CA MET A 1 11.28 33.14 7.62
C MET A 1 10.00 33.81 8.09
N GLN A 2 8.94 33.03 8.34
CA GLN A 2 7.75 33.22 9.23
C GLN A 2 6.69 32.15 8.82
N PRO A 3 5.84 31.65 9.75
CA PRO A 3 5.36 30.26 9.74
C PRO A 3 4.06 30.01 8.96
N LEU A 4 3.92 28.79 8.41
CA LEU A 4 2.69 28.34 7.74
C LEU A 4 1.57 28.08 8.77
N PRO A 5 0.31 28.47 8.49
CA PRO A 5 -0.81 28.37 9.42
C PRO A 5 -1.42 26.96 9.45
N LEU A 6 -1.81 26.52 10.66
CA LEU A 6 -2.58 25.30 10.89
C LEU A 6 -3.95 25.40 10.18
N LEU A 7 -4.21 24.49 9.24
CA LEU A 7 -5.48 24.40 8.54
C LEU A 7 -6.48 23.56 9.37
N ARG A 8 -7.56 24.18 9.83
CA ARG A 8 -8.72 23.52 10.45
C ARG A 8 -9.90 23.60 9.48
N PHE A 9 -10.47 22.46 9.11
CA PHE A 9 -11.70 22.38 8.30
C PHE A 9 -12.93 22.53 9.21
N ASP A 10 -13.84 23.43 8.86
CA ASP A 10 -15.21 23.47 9.39
C ASP A 10 -16.18 23.42 8.20
N THR A 11 -17.17 22.52 8.26
CA THR A 11 -18.13 22.28 7.18
C THR A 11 -19.51 22.75 7.62
N SER A 12 -19.91 23.92 7.15
CA SER A 12 -21.31 24.33 7.00
C SER A 12 -21.32 25.72 6.38
N ASP A 13 -21.47 25.78 5.07
CA ASP A 13 -22.57 26.55 4.49
C ASP A 13 -22.63 26.29 2.98
N ALA A 14 -23.85 26.29 2.47
CA ALA A 14 -24.19 26.05 1.08
C ALA A 14 -23.54 27.08 0.15
N GLY A 15 -22.93 26.61 -0.94
CA GLY A 15 -22.41 27.48 -1.98
C GLY A 15 -21.59 26.69 -2.98
N ALA A 16 -22.22 26.26 -4.07
CA ALA A 16 -21.52 25.74 -5.23
C ALA A 16 -20.59 26.84 -5.77
N SER A 17 -19.30 26.77 -5.44
CA SER A 17 -18.25 27.60 -6.04
C SER A 17 -17.32 26.72 -6.91
N PRO A 18 -16.99 27.15 -8.13
CA PRO A 18 -16.31 26.31 -9.13
C PRO A 18 -14.80 26.08 -8.89
N GLU A 19 -14.23 26.62 -7.81
CA GLU A 19 -12.83 26.39 -7.43
C GLU A 19 -12.69 25.18 -6.49
N ALA A 20 -13.16 24.01 -6.95
CA ALA A 20 -12.78 22.75 -6.33
C ALA A 20 -11.25 22.61 -6.47
N PHE A 21 -10.53 22.76 -5.36
CA PHE A 21 -9.10 22.48 -5.33
C PHE A 21 -8.85 21.05 -5.82
N PRO A 22 -7.83 20.83 -6.67
CA PRO A 22 -7.50 19.50 -7.14
C PRO A 22 -6.99 18.67 -5.95
N SER A 23 -7.86 17.78 -5.47
CA SER A 23 -7.45 16.68 -4.62
C SER A 23 -6.61 15.73 -5.49
N TRP A 24 -5.28 15.89 -5.47
CA TRP A 24 -4.38 14.91 -6.08
C TRP A 24 -4.29 13.69 -5.18
N SER A 25 -5.14 12.69 -5.45
CA SER A 25 -4.93 11.34 -4.99
C SER A 25 -3.83 10.69 -5.83
N LEU A 26 -2.58 10.72 -5.34
CA LEU A 26 -1.46 10.02 -5.97
C LEU A 26 -1.47 8.55 -5.53
N GLY A 27 -1.99 7.67 -6.40
CA GLY A 27 -1.64 6.24 -6.46
C GLY A 27 -2.14 5.36 -5.30
N THR A 28 -3.43 5.02 -5.28
CA THR A 28 -4.02 4.03 -4.36
C THR A 28 -3.97 2.60 -4.94
N SER A 29 -2.96 2.28 -5.75
CA SER A 29 -2.85 0.96 -6.37
C SER A 29 -2.41 -0.07 -5.33
N LYS A 30 -3.39 -0.80 -4.79
CA LYS A 30 -3.17 -1.95 -3.91
C LYS A 30 -3.29 -3.23 -4.74
N ALA A 31 -2.50 -4.22 -4.40
CA ALA A 31 -2.66 -5.57 -4.92
C ALA A 31 -2.35 -6.61 -3.86
N SER A 32 -3.05 -7.73 -3.92
CA SER A 32 -2.78 -8.95 -3.17
C SER A 32 -2.06 -9.91 -4.10
N ILE A 33 -0.97 -10.51 -3.64
CA ILE A 33 -0.09 -11.34 -4.45
C ILE A 33 0.05 -12.69 -3.76
N GLY A 34 -0.05 -13.77 -4.53
CA GLY A 34 0.17 -15.12 -4.04
C GLY A 34 1.66 -15.36 -3.78
N ILE A 35 1.98 -15.99 -2.65
CA ILE A 35 3.37 -16.29 -2.26
C ILE A 35 3.92 -17.46 -3.08
N GLU A 36 3.08 -18.44 -3.47
CA GLU A 36 3.51 -19.62 -4.24
C GLU A 36 3.65 -19.35 -5.75
N GLU A 37 2.59 -18.85 -6.38
CA GLU A 37 2.57 -18.58 -7.83
C GLU A 37 3.12 -17.20 -8.21
N CYS A 38 3.42 -16.32 -7.25
CA CYS A 38 3.91 -14.96 -7.51
C CYS A 38 2.97 -14.12 -8.41
N GLU A 39 1.67 -14.42 -8.37
CA GLU A 39 0.64 -13.81 -9.22
C GLU A 39 -0.29 -12.87 -8.45
N ILE A 40 -0.96 -11.95 -9.16
CA ILE A 40 -1.91 -11.03 -8.55
C ILE A 40 -3.23 -11.77 -8.29
N LEU A 41 -3.56 -11.93 -7.02
CA LEU A 41 -4.84 -12.48 -6.56
C LEU A 41 -5.97 -11.44 -6.58
N ALA A 42 -5.63 -10.18 -6.29
CA ALA A 42 -6.59 -9.07 -6.31
C ALA A 42 -5.89 -7.72 -6.55
N GLY A 43 -6.62 -6.76 -7.13
CA GLY A 43 -6.11 -5.41 -7.37
C GLY A 43 -5.25 -5.31 -8.63
N GLN A 44 -4.36 -4.31 -8.68
CA GLN A 44 -3.53 -4.09 -9.87
C GLN A 44 -2.21 -3.41 -9.52
N LEU A 45 -1.12 -3.97 -10.06
CA LEU A 45 0.23 -3.40 -10.00
C LEU A 45 0.77 -3.19 -11.41
N PRO A 46 1.43 -2.06 -11.69
CA PRO A 46 2.15 -1.87 -12.94
C PRO A 46 3.28 -2.89 -13.08
N ARG A 47 3.51 -3.37 -14.30
CA ARG A 47 4.43 -4.49 -14.62
C ARG A 47 5.82 -4.36 -14.00
N LYS A 48 6.37 -3.13 -13.91
CA LYS A 48 7.69 -2.88 -13.32
C LYS A 48 7.71 -3.15 -11.81
N GLN A 49 6.67 -2.74 -11.09
CA GLN A 49 6.55 -2.99 -9.65
C GLN A 49 6.27 -4.47 -9.38
N LEU A 50 5.40 -5.10 -10.18
CA LEU A 50 5.13 -6.54 -10.05
C LEU A 50 6.42 -7.35 -10.14
N ARG A 51 7.30 -7.05 -11.11
CA ARG A 51 8.59 -7.75 -11.24
C ARG A 51 9.51 -7.61 -10.02
N LEU A 52 9.53 -6.44 -9.39
CA LEU A 52 10.30 -6.24 -8.16
C LEU A 52 9.75 -7.08 -7.02
N VAL A 53 8.42 -7.08 -6.85
CA VAL A 53 7.77 -7.88 -5.81
C VAL A 53 7.97 -9.38 -6.05
N GLN A 54 7.85 -9.85 -7.29
CA GLN A 54 8.11 -11.26 -7.63
C GLN A 54 9.54 -11.68 -7.28
N ALA A 55 10.53 -10.86 -7.65
CA ALA A 55 11.92 -11.14 -7.29
C ALA A 55 12.14 -11.14 -5.76
N TRP A 56 11.48 -10.23 -5.05
CA TRP A 56 11.56 -10.18 -3.59
C TRP A 56 10.90 -11.39 -2.92
N ILE A 57 9.73 -11.83 -3.40
CA ILE A 57 9.05 -13.04 -2.94
C ILE A 57 9.92 -14.27 -3.19
N GLU A 58 10.55 -14.38 -4.36
CA GLU A 58 11.43 -15.50 -4.69
C GLU A 58 12.61 -15.62 -3.72
N ILE A 59 13.20 -14.49 -3.32
CA ILE A 59 14.33 -14.45 -2.37
C ILE A 59 13.89 -14.83 -0.96
N HIS A 60 12.68 -14.42 -0.54
CA HIS A 60 12.20 -14.58 0.84
C HIS A 60 11.05 -15.59 0.97
N ARG A 61 10.92 -16.53 0.02
CA ARG A 61 9.76 -17.44 -0.05
C ARG A 61 9.59 -18.25 1.23
N ASP A 62 10.67 -18.85 1.72
CA ASP A 62 10.64 -19.68 2.93
C ASP A 62 10.26 -18.85 4.16
N GLU A 63 10.76 -17.62 4.27
CA GLU A 63 10.44 -16.68 5.36
C GLU A 63 8.96 -16.26 5.31
N LEU A 64 8.44 -15.94 4.11
CA LEU A 64 7.04 -15.57 3.91
C LEU A 64 6.06 -16.70 4.28
N LEU A 65 6.42 -17.94 3.96
CA LEU A 65 5.60 -19.11 4.31
C LEU A 65 5.63 -19.37 5.83
N ALA A 66 6.80 -19.26 6.46
CA ALA A 66 6.90 -19.36 7.92
C ALA A 66 6.10 -18.25 8.63
N ASP A 67 6.18 -17.01 8.13
CA ASP A 67 5.42 -15.88 8.65
C ASP A 67 3.91 -16.04 8.42
N TRP A 68 3.50 -16.66 7.32
CA TRP A 68 2.09 -16.99 7.08
C TRP A 68 1.55 -17.98 8.11
N GLU A 69 2.31 -19.04 8.41
CA GLU A 69 1.97 -20.02 9.44
C GLU A 69 1.87 -19.39 10.84
N LEU A 70 2.75 -18.43 11.16
CA LEU A 70 2.66 -17.66 12.40
C LEU A 70 1.39 -16.78 12.41
N ALA A 71 1.10 -16.10 11.31
CA ALA A 71 -0.06 -15.22 11.20
C ALA A 71 -1.39 -15.99 11.37
N ILE A 72 -1.53 -17.17 10.78
CA ILE A 72 -2.72 -18.02 10.97
C ILE A 72 -2.79 -18.62 12.37
N SER A 73 -1.65 -18.81 13.03
CA SER A 73 -1.54 -19.25 14.43
C SER A 73 -1.77 -18.12 15.44
N ASN A 74 -2.14 -16.92 14.95
CA ASN A 74 -2.35 -15.71 15.75
C ASN A 74 -1.07 -15.23 16.48
N GLU A 75 0.09 -15.60 15.95
CA GLU A 75 1.41 -15.11 16.33
C GLU A 75 1.85 -13.95 15.43
N ASN A 76 2.82 -13.17 15.89
CA ASN A 76 3.25 -11.98 15.16
C ASN A 76 4.30 -12.40 14.11
N PRO A 77 4.06 -12.17 12.80
CA PRO A 77 5.05 -12.44 11.77
C PRO A 77 6.30 -11.57 11.97
N TYR A 78 7.43 -12.05 11.47
CA TYR A 78 8.69 -11.32 11.50
C TYR A 78 8.71 -10.20 10.45
N LYS A 79 9.67 -9.28 10.61
CA LYS A 79 9.90 -8.24 9.60
C LYS A 79 10.88 -8.77 8.58
N ILE A 80 10.39 -8.96 7.36
CA ILE A 80 11.22 -9.30 6.21
C ILE A 80 11.83 -8.02 5.63
N ALA A 81 13.13 -8.03 5.34
CA ALA A 81 13.84 -6.86 4.87
C ALA A 81 13.41 -6.48 3.43
N PRO A 82 13.17 -5.19 3.13
CA PRO A 82 12.90 -4.76 1.76
C PRO A 82 14.17 -4.84 0.89
N LEU A 83 13.99 -5.07 -0.42
CA LEU A 83 15.05 -4.99 -1.44
C LEU A 83 15.38 -3.54 -1.81
#